data_AF-A0A7S2LWC2-F1
#
_entry.id   AF-A0A7S2LWC2-F1
#
_cell.length_a   1.000
_cell.length_b   1.000
_cell.length_c   1.000
_cell.angle_alpha   90.00
_cell.angle_beta   90.00
_cell.angle_gamma   90.00
#
_symmetry.space_group_name_H-M   'P 1'
#
loop_
_entity.id
_entity.type
_entity.pdbx_description
1 polymer ?
#
loop_
_entity_poly.entity_id
_entity_poly.type
_entity_poly.pdbx_seq_one_letter_code
_entity_poly.pdbx_strand_id
1 'polypeptide(L)'
;LAPSTIKAARLQPRPRARPRLPCHPHLSNMASAIRFALLAGASSAVAAAAGCPAGRGFAPNTTTCVKCGAGTWSDEGSSECTRCRPGTWSSAAGAVSVGTCAKCPQGKWSSQLGSPTQQSCQACSAGRWGGSDGLGSPRECTACQPGTWSTEKGATSGEVCKPCSSGTWSHVHGASAPSTCIACSPGTWSDQAGASTQASCTKCKRGTYSEKTGASSAGTCNACPVGTFQPALGQANVSVCIRCAPGNYSVLPGVASCATCPPGTWSGDFAVTACNLCPAGKWARASGSLRESQCMPCWRSSDCLEDKSVQVTVEFTNLEAAALPDEEMQDLGAALAGDLASACDVENASVVDLSGANATVTFGPRGRVSAFVRGLSGLTAHELAARLYSASFRATLGNSTARAVGAAAGVQVASVS
;
A
#
# COMPACT_ATOMS: atom_id res chain seq x y z
N LEU A 1 -3.38 50.73 -27.52
CA LEU A 1 -2.99 51.84 -26.63
C LEU A 1 -2.78 51.30 -25.23
N ALA A 2 -1.65 51.64 -24.62
CA ALA A 2 -1.31 51.53 -23.19
C ALA A 2 -0.93 52.98 -22.73
N PRO A 3 -0.59 53.32 -21.46
CA PRO A 3 -0.30 52.51 -20.26
C PRO A 3 -1.44 52.66 -19.18
N SER A 4 -1.34 52.63 -17.84
CA SER A 4 -0.24 52.92 -16.88
C SER A 4 -0.36 52.27 -15.48
N THR A 5 0.73 52.47 -14.74
CA THR A 5 1.06 52.24 -13.31
C THR A 5 0.06 52.86 -12.30
N ILE A 6 -0.01 52.41 -11.02
CA ILE A 6 0.92 52.78 -9.91
C ILE A 6 0.92 51.75 -8.74
N LYS A 7 1.93 51.85 -7.84
CA LYS A 7 2.29 50.90 -6.75
C LYS A 7 1.67 51.22 -5.37
N ALA A 8 1.44 50.18 -4.54
CA ALA A 8 1.61 50.18 -3.06
C ALA A 8 1.69 48.72 -2.52
N ALA A 9 2.37 48.26 -1.44
CA ALA A 9 3.39 48.78 -0.50
C ALA A 9 3.04 48.83 1.02
N ARG A 10 3.02 47.67 1.71
CA ARG A 10 3.20 47.48 3.18
C ARG A 10 3.99 46.16 3.38
N LEU A 11 5.04 45.97 4.22
CA LEU A 11 5.32 46.34 5.64
C LEU A 11 4.41 45.58 6.63
N GLN A 12 4.85 44.83 7.65
CA GLN A 12 6.15 44.33 8.17
C GLN A 12 5.83 43.13 9.15
N PRO A 13 6.72 42.51 9.98
CA PRO A 13 8.15 42.70 10.26
C PRO A 13 9.04 41.43 10.06
N ARG A 14 10.30 41.44 10.54
CA ARG A 14 11.30 40.34 10.44
C ARG A 14 11.62 39.68 11.80
N PRO A 15 11.97 38.38 11.85
CA PRO A 15 12.80 37.82 12.92
C PRO A 15 14.28 38.23 12.75
N ARG A 16 15.04 38.31 13.86
CA ARG A 16 16.46 38.72 13.85
C ARG A 16 17.40 37.50 13.84
N ALA A 17 18.19 37.33 12.80
CA ALA A 17 19.41 36.51 12.84
C ALA A 17 20.58 37.29 13.47
N ARG A 18 21.50 36.62 14.17
CA ARG A 18 22.80 37.17 14.59
C ARG A 18 23.94 36.47 13.82
N PRO A 19 24.99 37.18 13.38
CA PRO A 19 26.08 36.60 12.60
C PRO A 19 27.15 35.94 13.49
N ARG A 20 27.97 35.07 12.87
CA ARG A 20 29.30 34.66 13.36
C ARG A 20 30.35 35.62 12.78
N LEU A 21 31.41 35.92 13.52
CA LEU A 21 32.72 36.37 13.02
C LEU A 21 33.83 35.98 14.03
N PRO A 22 35.11 35.90 13.62
CA PRO A 22 36.18 35.24 14.37
C PRO A 22 37.18 36.22 15.03
N CYS A 23 38.06 35.68 15.86
CA CYS A 23 39.36 36.26 16.19
C CYS A 23 40.47 35.21 16.01
N HIS A 24 41.67 35.64 15.64
CA HIS A 24 42.87 34.80 15.49
C HIS A 24 44.08 35.50 16.18
N PRO A 25 45.34 35.05 16.02
CA PRO A 25 46.25 34.81 17.14
C PRO A 25 47.06 36.04 17.58
N HIS A 26 47.80 35.89 18.68
CA HIS A 26 49.11 36.54 18.84
C HIS A 26 50.06 35.68 19.68
N LEU A 27 51.36 35.72 19.33
CA LEU A 27 52.45 35.12 20.10
C LEU A 27 53.12 36.21 20.97
N SER A 28 53.77 35.79 22.06
CA SER A 28 55.20 36.10 22.29
C SER A 28 55.79 35.37 23.50
N ASN A 29 57.11 35.14 23.46
CA ASN A 29 57.89 34.64 24.60
C ASN A 29 58.20 35.79 25.58
N MET A 30 58.41 35.45 26.85
CA MET A 30 59.59 35.92 27.59
C MET A 30 60.08 34.84 28.55
N ALA A 31 61.40 34.67 28.62
CA ALA A 31 62.08 33.86 29.63
C ALA A 31 63.01 34.75 30.44
N SER A 32 63.01 34.58 31.75
CA SER A 32 64.00 35.17 32.67
C SER A 32 64.37 34.15 33.73
N ALA A 33 65.65 34.11 34.09
CA ALA A 33 66.21 33.25 35.12
C ALA A 33 66.78 34.09 36.27
N ILE A 34 67.61 33.48 37.13
CA ILE A 34 68.33 34.03 38.30
C ILE A 34 67.48 34.07 39.60
N ARG A 35 68.01 33.73 40.79
CA ARG A 35 68.85 32.58 41.23
C ARG A 35 68.89 32.58 42.78
N PHE A 36 69.11 31.41 43.39
CA PHE A 36 69.50 31.20 44.80
C PHE A 36 68.62 31.78 45.93
N ALA A 37 68.03 30.87 46.72
CA ALA A 37 68.31 30.79 48.16
C ALA A 37 68.11 29.33 48.62
N LEU A 38 68.97 28.85 49.53
CA LEU A 38 68.78 27.59 50.24
C LEU A 38 68.09 27.87 51.58
N LEU A 39 67.00 27.16 51.89
CA LEU A 39 66.59 26.84 53.25
C LEU A 39 65.91 25.47 53.25
N ALA A 40 66.07 24.71 54.33
CA ALA A 40 65.67 23.31 54.41
C ALA A 40 64.55 23.08 55.43
N GLY A 41 63.80 21.99 55.26
CA GLY A 41 63.08 21.32 56.34
C GLY A 41 61.63 21.76 56.58
N ALA A 42 60.69 21.02 55.98
CA ALA A 42 59.41 20.65 56.60
C ALA A 42 58.75 19.52 55.80
N SER A 43 58.97 18.25 56.20
CA SER A 43 58.30 17.10 55.61
C SER A 43 56.85 16.98 56.09
N SER A 44 55.98 17.87 55.64
CA SER A 44 54.53 17.75 55.83
C SER A 44 53.94 16.82 54.76
N ALA A 45 54.11 15.52 54.95
CA ALA A 45 53.36 14.53 54.19
C ALA A 45 51.87 14.73 54.49
N VAL A 46 51.12 15.25 53.51
CA VAL A 46 49.66 15.20 53.54
C VAL A 46 49.29 13.72 53.54
N ALA A 47 48.87 13.21 54.69
CA ALA A 47 48.46 11.82 54.82
C ALA A 47 47.30 11.59 53.85
N ALA A 48 47.56 10.80 52.79
CA ALA A 48 46.51 10.34 51.91
C ALA A 48 45.44 9.66 52.78
N ALA A 49 44.17 10.05 52.59
CA ALA A 49 43.07 9.48 53.37
C ALA A 49 43.12 7.95 53.24
N ALA A 50 43.41 7.27 54.34
CA ALA A 50 43.77 5.86 54.35
C ALA A 50 42.53 5.01 54.02
N GLY A 51 42.30 4.81 52.72
CA GLY A 51 41.20 4.00 52.20
C GLY A 51 41.32 2.54 52.64
N CYS A 52 40.23 1.82 52.51
CA CYS A 52 40.16 0.45 52.96
C CYS A 52 40.87 -0.52 52.00
N PRO A 53 41.39 -1.65 52.52
CA PRO A 53 41.86 -2.75 51.67
C PRO A 53 40.76 -3.28 50.76
N ALA A 54 41.13 -3.84 49.61
CA ALA A 54 40.19 -4.30 48.60
C ALA A 54 39.12 -5.25 49.16
N GLY A 55 37.89 -5.11 48.69
CA GLY A 55 36.72 -5.80 49.23
C GLY A 55 36.22 -5.27 50.58
N ARG A 56 36.74 -4.14 51.07
CA ARG A 56 36.22 -3.39 52.21
C ARG A 56 35.91 -1.93 51.87
N GLY A 57 35.09 -1.30 52.69
CA GLY A 57 34.81 0.13 52.67
C GLY A 57 34.46 0.61 54.07
N PHE A 58 34.36 1.92 54.28
CA PHE A 58 34.01 2.48 55.59
C PHE A 58 32.56 2.16 55.98
N ALA A 59 32.34 1.73 57.23
CA ALA A 59 31.00 1.60 57.77
C ALA A 59 30.39 3.00 58.01
N PRO A 60 29.05 3.18 57.85
CA PRO A 60 28.41 4.50 57.88
C PRO A 60 28.79 5.33 59.10
N ASN A 61 29.24 6.57 58.87
CA ASN A 61 29.70 7.53 59.87
C ASN A 61 30.89 7.06 60.74
N THR A 62 31.72 6.13 60.23
CA THR A 62 32.95 5.68 60.91
C THR A 62 34.13 5.60 59.93
N THR A 63 35.36 5.50 60.46
CA THR A 63 36.57 5.16 59.70
C THR A 63 36.89 3.65 59.74
N THR A 64 35.90 2.79 60.05
CA THR A 64 36.13 1.34 60.23
C THR A 64 35.88 0.56 58.94
N CYS A 65 36.86 -0.22 58.49
CA CYS A 65 36.81 -0.95 57.21
C CYS A 65 36.06 -2.28 57.31
N VAL A 66 34.75 -2.26 57.04
CA VAL A 66 33.88 -3.44 56.98
C VAL A 66 33.94 -4.10 55.60
N LYS A 67 33.67 -5.42 55.52
CA LYS A 67 33.59 -6.13 54.24
C LYS A 67 32.40 -5.63 53.43
N CYS A 68 32.61 -5.43 52.12
CA CYS A 68 31.53 -5.11 51.20
C CYS A 68 30.50 -6.25 51.14
N GLY A 69 29.21 -5.90 51.16
CA GLY A 69 28.12 -6.87 51.09
C GLY A 69 27.95 -7.47 49.69
N ALA A 70 27.16 -8.55 49.59
CA ALA A 70 26.72 -9.07 48.29
C ALA A 70 26.08 -7.94 47.45
N GLY A 71 26.36 -7.96 46.14
CA GLY A 71 26.00 -6.90 45.21
C GLY A 71 26.93 -5.67 45.24
N THR A 72 28.00 -5.68 46.04
CA THR A 72 28.96 -4.56 46.15
C THR A 72 30.41 -5.03 46.13
N TRP A 73 31.32 -4.16 45.68
CA TRP A 73 32.75 -4.42 45.49
C TRP A 73 33.59 -3.18 45.79
N SER A 74 34.89 -3.34 46.03
CA SER A 74 35.83 -2.22 46.13
C SER A 74 37.26 -2.61 45.77
N ASP A 75 37.94 -1.73 45.02
CA ASP A 75 39.37 -1.82 44.77
C ASP A 75 40.18 -1.38 46.03
N GLU A 76 41.49 -1.66 46.02
CA GLU A 76 42.42 -1.26 47.08
C GLU A 76 42.46 0.26 47.25
N GLY A 77 42.32 0.76 48.48
CA GLY A 77 42.30 2.18 48.80
C GLY A 77 40.94 2.87 48.58
N SER A 78 39.86 2.14 48.28
CA SER A 78 38.52 2.71 48.22
C SER A 78 38.01 3.14 49.61
N SER A 79 37.33 4.27 49.70
CA SER A 79 36.57 4.67 50.90
C SER A 79 35.21 3.96 51.02
N GLU A 80 34.62 3.52 49.91
CA GLU A 80 33.26 2.98 49.86
C GLU A 80 33.14 1.70 49.03
N CYS A 81 32.08 0.93 49.30
CA CYS A 81 31.70 -0.25 48.52
C CYS A 81 30.84 0.16 47.32
N THR A 82 31.41 0.11 46.11
CA THR A 82 30.71 0.39 44.86
C THR A 82 29.66 -0.68 44.58
N ARG A 83 28.45 -0.27 44.20
CA ARG A 83 27.35 -1.20 43.87
C ARG A 83 27.53 -1.77 42.46
N CYS A 84 27.24 -3.06 42.27
CA CYS A 84 27.04 -3.64 40.94
C CYS A 84 25.96 -2.85 40.18
N ARG A 85 26.19 -2.56 38.89
CA ARG A 85 25.27 -1.73 38.08
C ARG A 85 24.01 -2.51 37.70
N PRO A 86 22.91 -1.85 37.30
CA PRO A 86 21.79 -2.53 36.65
C PRO A 86 22.26 -3.47 35.55
N GLY A 87 21.59 -4.61 35.42
CA GLY A 87 21.99 -5.72 34.57
C GLY A 87 23.08 -6.62 35.17
N THR A 88 23.61 -6.31 36.35
CA THR A 88 24.61 -7.14 37.04
C THR A 88 24.26 -7.41 38.50
N TRP A 89 24.75 -8.53 39.02
CA TRP A 89 24.52 -9.03 40.37
C TRP A 89 25.79 -9.70 40.91
N SER A 90 25.92 -9.83 42.23
CA SER A 90 27.01 -10.60 42.85
C SER A 90 26.56 -11.21 44.17
N SER A 91 26.70 -12.52 44.33
CA SER A 91 26.51 -13.18 45.63
C SER A 91 27.75 -13.14 46.53
N ALA A 92 28.89 -12.65 46.03
CA ALA A 92 30.15 -12.62 46.77
C ALA A 92 30.20 -11.43 47.75
N ALA A 93 30.48 -11.72 49.02
CA ALA A 93 30.81 -10.71 50.02
C ALA A 93 32.33 -10.46 50.04
N GLY A 94 32.73 -9.18 50.07
CA GLY A 94 34.12 -8.77 49.98
C GLY A 94 34.71 -8.84 48.58
N ALA A 95 33.92 -8.60 47.53
CA ALA A 95 34.38 -8.59 46.16
C ALA A 95 35.41 -7.46 45.91
N VAL A 96 36.55 -7.80 45.30
CA VAL A 96 37.72 -6.92 45.18
C VAL A 96 37.80 -6.14 43.85
N SER A 97 36.83 -6.33 42.93
CA SER A 97 36.75 -5.60 41.67
C SER A 97 35.36 -5.72 41.03
N VAL A 98 35.09 -4.87 40.03
CA VAL A 98 33.86 -4.91 39.22
C VAL A 98 33.66 -6.26 38.49
N GLY A 99 34.73 -7.03 38.27
CA GLY A 99 34.66 -8.32 37.59
C GLY A 99 33.83 -9.39 38.31
N THR A 100 33.58 -9.22 39.61
CA THR A 100 32.70 -10.11 40.39
C THR A 100 31.20 -9.82 40.17
N CYS A 101 30.84 -8.70 39.53
CA CYS A 101 29.47 -8.39 39.16
C CYS A 101 29.06 -9.17 37.90
N ALA A 102 28.62 -10.42 38.10
CA ALA A 102 28.08 -11.27 37.05
C ALA A 102 26.90 -10.60 36.33
N LYS A 103 26.85 -10.75 35.01
CA LYS A 103 25.74 -10.22 34.19
C LYS A 103 24.46 -11.05 34.41
N CYS A 104 23.31 -10.42 34.21
CA CYS A 104 22.09 -11.14 33.87
C CYS A 104 22.28 -11.81 32.49
N PRO A 105 21.92 -13.10 32.34
CA PRO A 105 22.08 -13.80 31.06
C PRO A 105 21.13 -13.24 30.00
N GLN A 106 21.40 -13.52 28.73
CA GLN A 106 20.50 -13.25 27.60
C GLN A 106 19.03 -13.61 27.91
N GLY A 107 18.12 -12.82 27.34
CA GLY A 107 16.68 -12.89 27.62
C GLY A 107 16.28 -12.36 29.00
N LYS A 108 17.22 -11.88 29.84
CA LYS A 108 16.94 -11.33 31.17
C LYS A 108 17.57 -9.97 31.42
N TRP A 109 16.93 -9.19 32.28
CA TRP A 109 17.31 -7.83 32.66
C TRP A 109 17.15 -7.62 34.17
N SER A 110 17.84 -6.63 34.76
CA SER A 110 17.66 -6.26 36.17
C SER A 110 17.88 -4.77 36.39
N SER A 111 16.84 -4.05 36.84
CA SER A 111 16.98 -2.64 37.24
C SER A 111 17.52 -2.45 38.66
N GLN A 112 17.80 -3.54 39.39
CA GLN A 112 18.26 -3.47 40.78
C GLN A 112 19.75 -3.08 40.86
N LEU A 113 20.02 -1.86 41.33
CA LEU A 113 21.36 -1.42 41.69
C LEU A 113 21.87 -2.21 42.90
N GLY A 114 23.05 -2.80 42.78
CA GLY A 114 23.70 -3.58 43.84
C GLY A 114 22.99 -4.90 44.14
N SER A 115 22.52 -5.62 43.12
CA SER A 115 21.80 -6.86 43.34
C SER A 115 22.66 -7.97 43.97
N PRO A 116 22.21 -8.61 45.06
CA PRO A 116 22.93 -9.71 45.71
C PRO A 116 22.66 -11.08 45.07
N THR A 117 21.71 -11.22 44.13
CA THR A 117 21.31 -12.53 43.58
C THR A 117 20.93 -12.49 42.09
N GLN A 118 21.15 -13.63 41.42
CA GLN A 118 20.68 -13.89 40.05
C GLN A 118 19.15 -13.86 39.91
N GLN A 119 18.41 -14.03 41.01
CA GLN A 119 16.95 -14.00 41.02
C GLN A 119 16.37 -12.60 40.73
N SER A 120 17.17 -11.54 40.86
CA SER A 120 16.80 -10.19 40.39
C SER A 120 16.72 -10.07 38.86
N CYS A 121 17.32 -11.00 38.11
CA CYS A 121 17.29 -11.01 36.65
C CYS A 121 15.91 -11.49 36.16
N GLN A 122 15.02 -10.53 35.91
CA GLN A 122 13.69 -10.75 35.38
C GLN A 122 13.76 -11.09 33.88
N ALA A 123 12.86 -11.94 33.40
CA ALA A 123 12.78 -12.24 31.97
C ALA A 123 12.28 -11.02 31.17
N CYS A 124 12.75 -10.89 29.92
CA CYS A 124 12.05 -10.05 28.93
C CYS A 124 10.59 -10.52 28.80
N SER A 125 9.66 -9.57 28.71
CA SER A 125 8.23 -9.87 28.59
C SER A 125 7.92 -10.60 27.28
N ALA A 126 6.75 -11.25 27.20
CA ALA A 126 6.18 -11.64 25.92
C ALA A 126 6.15 -10.44 24.95
N GLY A 127 6.35 -10.69 23.66
CA GLY A 127 6.57 -9.68 22.63
C GLY A 127 7.95 -9.03 22.65
N ARG A 128 8.88 -9.47 23.51
CA ARG A 128 10.26 -8.93 23.60
C ARG A 128 11.31 -10.01 23.76
N TRP A 129 12.51 -9.73 23.28
CA TRP A 129 13.68 -10.60 23.34
C TRP A 129 14.93 -9.81 23.74
N GLY A 130 15.99 -10.49 24.19
CA GLY A 130 17.22 -9.85 24.66
C GLY A 130 18.48 -10.62 24.25
N GLY A 131 19.09 -10.25 23.13
CA GLY A 131 20.25 -10.95 22.54
C GLY A 131 21.61 -10.60 23.15
N SER A 132 21.66 -9.87 24.27
CA SER A 132 22.90 -9.52 24.96
C SER A 132 22.78 -9.69 26.47
N ASP A 133 23.88 -10.12 27.10
CA ASP A 133 23.97 -10.24 28.55
C ASP A 133 24.14 -8.87 29.21
N GLY A 134 23.48 -8.68 30.36
CA GLY A 134 23.66 -7.52 31.22
C GLY A 134 22.67 -6.37 30.99
N LEU A 135 21.46 -6.66 30.51
CA LEU A 135 20.41 -5.66 30.28
C LEU A 135 19.99 -4.97 31.59
N GLY A 136 20.07 -3.64 31.64
CA GLY A 136 19.78 -2.82 32.82
C GLY A 136 18.29 -2.51 33.03
N SER A 137 17.45 -2.70 32.02
CA SER A 137 16.04 -2.28 32.05
C SER A 137 15.17 -3.10 31.09
N PRO A 138 13.82 -3.13 31.27
CA PRO A 138 12.93 -3.84 30.36
C PRO A 138 12.80 -3.15 28.99
N ARG A 139 13.37 -1.94 28.82
CA ARG A 139 13.39 -1.20 27.56
C ARG A 139 14.52 -1.66 26.63
N GLU A 140 15.57 -2.24 27.19
CA GLU A 140 16.69 -2.83 26.43
C GLU A 140 16.35 -4.23 25.87
N CYS A 141 15.29 -4.87 26.37
CA CYS A 141 14.65 -5.99 25.68
C CYS A 141 13.99 -5.48 24.37
N THR A 142 14.61 -5.78 23.24
CA THR A 142 14.11 -5.46 21.89
C THR A 142 12.69 -5.97 21.70
N ALA A 143 11.80 -5.12 21.17
CA ALA A 143 10.43 -5.49 20.88
C ALA A 143 10.31 -6.21 19.52
N CYS A 144 9.37 -7.15 19.43
CA CYS A 144 8.85 -7.60 18.13
C CYS A 144 8.34 -6.39 17.33
N GLN A 145 8.63 -6.35 16.04
CA GLN A 145 8.26 -5.22 15.20
C GLN A 145 6.78 -5.27 14.81
N PRO A 146 6.15 -4.15 14.42
CA PRO A 146 4.76 -4.13 13.97
C PRO A 146 4.54 -5.15 12.85
N GLY A 147 3.44 -5.89 12.93
CA GLY A 147 3.15 -7.05 12.09
C GLY A 147 3.70 -8.37 12.62
N THR A 148 4.44 -8.38 13.75
CA THR A 148 4.94 -9.59 14.40
C THR A 148 4.61 -9.62 15.90
N TRP A 149 4.42 -10.81 16.45
CA TRP A 149 4.02 -11.07 17.84
C TRP A 149 4.79 -12.25 18.44
N SER A 150 4.90 -12.31 19.77
CA SER A 150 5.44 -13.48 20.47
C SER A 150 4.81 -13.68 21.85
N THR A 151 4.37 -14.90 22.15
CA THR A 151 3.87 -15.29 23.49
C THR A 151 4.98 -15.67 24.47
N GLU A 152 6.23 -15.79 23.99
CA GLU A 152 7.33 -16.39 24.74
C GLU A 152 8.04 -15.36 25.63
N LYS A 153 8.33 -15.73 26.88
CA LYS A 153 9.00 -14.87 27.87
C LYS A 153 10.47 -15.25 27.97
N GLY A 154 11.34 -14.25 28.05
CA GLY A 154 12.78 -14.47 28.20
C GLY A 154 13.48 -14.95 26.93
N ALA A 155 12.91 -14.69 25.76
CA ALA A 155 13.50 -15.05 24.47
C ALA A 155 14.85 -14.34 24.24
N THR A 156 15.79 -15.02 23.58
CA THR A 156 17.14 -14.50 23.32
C THR A 156 17.32 -13.96 21.89
N SER A 157 16.55 -14.43 20.91
CA SER A 157 16.61 -13.96 19.52
C SER A 157 15.27 -13.37 19.02
N GLY A 158 15.33 -12.59 17.95
CA GLY A 158 14.14 -12.04 17.28
C GLY A 158 13.35 -13.03 16.45
N GLU A 159 13.87 -14.25 16.21
CA GLU A 159 13.21 -15.32 15.46
C GLU A 159 11.92 -15.80 16.13
N VAL A 160 11.79 -15.52 17.43
CA VAL A 160 10.59 -15.76 18.24
C VAL A 160 9.37 -14.93 17.77
N CYS A 161 9.60 -13.82 17.06
CA CYS A 161 8.57 -12.88 16.63
C CYS A 161 7.86 -13.39 15.37
N LYS A 162 6.78 -14.15 15.58
CA LYS A 162 5.96 -14.78 14.54
C LYS A 162 5.14 -13.69 13.80
N PRO A 163 5.05 -13.73 12.46
CA PRO A 163 4.26 -12.75 11.71
C PRO A 163 2.75 -12.92 11.96
N CYS A 164 2.00 -11.83 11.82
CA CYS A 164 0.57 -11.87 11.54
C CYS A 164 0.33 -12.61 10.22
N SER A 165 -0.71 -13.44 10.13
CA SER A 165 -1.03 -14.16 8.89
C SER A 165 -1.53 -13.20 7.81
N SER A 166 -1.45 -13.62 6.54
CA SER A 166 -2.09 -12.89 5.45
C SER A 166 -3.59 -12.68 5.73
N GLY A 167 -4.12 -11.55 5.25
CA GLY A 167 -5.42 -11.01 5.64
C GLY A 167 -5.45 -10.33 7.01
N THR A 168 -4.33 -10.23 7.73
CA THR A 168 -4.24 -9.55 9.04
C THR A 168 -3.00 -8.67 9.16
N TRP A 169 -3.07 -7.63 9.99
CA TRP A 169 -1.99 -6.65 10.21
C TRP A 169 -1.91 -6.23 11.69
N SER A 170 -0.77 -5.70 12.15
CA SER A 170 -0.70 -5.13 13.50
C SER A 170 0.27 -3.95 13.60
N HIS A 171 -0.20 -2.83 14.17
CA HIS A 171 0.64 -1.66 14.46
C HIS A 171 1.36 -1.74 15.83
N VAL A 172 1.16 -2.83 16.59
CA VAL A 172 1.59 -2.93 18.00
C VAL A 172 3.06 -3.35 18.09
N HIS A 173 3.92 -2.42 18.52
CA HIS A 173 5.30 -2.76 18.92
C HIS A 173 5.31 -3.68 20.13
N GLY A 174 5.96 -4.83 20.00
CA GLY A 174 6.10 -5.81 21.07
C GLY A 174 4.80 -6.54 21.41
N ALA A 175 3.99 -6.86 20.39
CA ALA A 175 2.78 -7.65 20.54
C ALA A 175 3.06 -9.00 21.23
N SER A 176 2.28 -9.30 22.26
CA SER A 176 2.46 -10.46 23.14
C SER A 176 1.55 -11.66 22.81
N ALA A 177 0.67 -11.54 21.82
CA ALA A 177 -0.34 -12.54 21.45
C ALA A 177 -0.80 -12.36 20.00
N PRO A 178 -1.27 -13.43 19.30
CA PRO A 178 -1.78 -13.32 17.93
C PRO A 178 -3.07 -12.49 17.82
N SER A 179 -3.80 -12.28 18.92
CA SER A 179 -5.00 -11.45 18.98
C SER A 179 -4.77 -9.95 18.76
N THR A 180 -3.51 -9.50 18.68
CA THR A 180 -3.18 -8.14 18.24
C THR A 180 -3.16 -7.98 16.71
N CYS A 181 -3.25 -9.08 15.95
CA CYS A 181 -3.38 -9.06 14.50
C CYS A 181 -4.83 -8.74 14.12
N ILE A 182 -5.04 -7.51 13.65
CA ILE A 182 -6.32 -6.98 13.20
C ILE A 182 -6.60 -7.52 11.79
N ALA A 183 -7.77 -8.10 11.58
CA ALA A 183 -8.16 -8.58 10.25
C ALA A 183 -8.46 -7.44 9.27
N CYS A 184 -8.14 -7.62 8.00
CA CYS A 184 -8.63 -6.75 6.93
C CYS A 184 -10.16 -6.80 6.90
N SER A 185 -10.81 -5.63 6.91
CA SER A 185 -12.27 -5.49 6.87
C SER A 185 -12.85 -6.08 5.57
N PRO A 186 -14.13 -6.54 5.58
CA PRO A 186 -14.86 -6.85 4.35
C PRO A 186 -14.70 -5.77 3.27
N GLY A 187 -14.58 -6.22 2.02
CA GLY A 187 -14.20 -5.41 0.87
C GLY A 187 -12.70 -5.16 0.73
N THR A 188 -11.86 -5.64 1.65
CA THR A 188 -10.40 -5.52 1.58
C THR A 188 -9.69 -6.84 1.84
N TRP A 189 -8.53 -7.04 1.22
CA TRP A 189 -7.72 -8.25 1.29
C TRP A 189 -6.23 -7.92 1.38
N SER A 190 -5.41 -8.81 1.92
CA SER A 190 -3.95 -8.67 1.90
C SER A 190 -3.28 -10.03 1.82
N ASP A 191 -2.45 -10.27 0.81
CA ASP A 191 -1.60 -11.46 0.70
C ASP A 191 -0.35 -11.38 1.59
N GLN A 192 0.01 -10.19 2.05
CA GLN A 192 1.19 -9.92 2.87
C GLN A 192 1.05 -10.49 4.28
N ALA A 193 1.82 -11.53 4.58
CA ALA A 193 2.11 -11.93 5.96
C ALA A 193 3.06 -10.90 6.62
N GLY A 194 2.92 -10.71 7.93
CA GLY A 194 3.75 -9.76 8.68
C GLY A 194 3.37 -8.29 8.50
N ALA A 195 2.17 -7.99 7.98
CA ALA A 195 1.77 -6.63 7.67
C ALA A 195 1.66 -5.72 8.93
N SER A 196 2.20 -4.50 8.83
CA SER A 196 2.32 -3.55 9.94
C SER A 196 1.20 -2.51 10.03
N THR A 197 0.41 -2.31 8.96
CA THR A 197 -0.60 -1.24 8.88
C THR A 197 -1.84 -1.65 8.08
N GLN A 198 -2.97 -1.00 8.35
CA GLN A 198 -4.24 -1.14 7.60
C GLN A 198 -4.09 -0.86 6.09
N ALA A 199 -3.02 -0.19 5.65
CA ALA A 199 -2.78 0.16 4.26
C ALA A 199 -2.34 -1.04 3.39
N SER A 200 -1.92 -2.17 3.98
CA SER A 200 -1.68 -3.42 3.24
C SER A 200 -2.98 -4.12 2.79
N CYS A 201 -4.12 -3.74 3.37
CA CYS A 201 -5.44 -4.28 3.01
C CYS A 201 -5.94 -3.59 1.73
N THR A 202 -5.49 -4.10 0.59
CA THR A 202 -5.91 -3.71 -0.76
C THR A 202 -7.43 -3.82 -0.90
N LYS A 203 -8.07 -2.80 -1.47
CA LYS A 203 -9.52 -2.78 -1.72
C LYS A 203 -9.88 -3.66 -2.91
N CYS A 204 -11.01 -4.35 -2.84
CA CYS A 204 -11.63 -4.97 -4.01
C CYS A 204 -11.87 -3.93 -5.13
N LYS A 205 -11.69 -4.34 -6.38
CA LYS A 205 -11.81 -3.44 -7.55
C LYS A 205 -13.27 -3.03 -7.79
N ARG A 206 -13.49 -2.02 -8.63
CA ARG A 206 -14.84 -1.62 -9.07
C ARG A 206 -15.55 -2.82 -9.71
N GLY A 207 -16.86 -2.90 -9.53
CA GLY A 207 -17.67 -4.05 -9.91
C GLY A 207 -17.53 -5.27 -9.00
N THR A 208 -16.67 -5.26 -7.97
CA THR A 208 -16.46 -6.41 -7.08
C THR A 208 -16.64 -6.09 -5.59
N TYR A 209 -17.01 -7.10 -4.82
CA TYR A 209 -17.24 -7.04 -3.37
C TYR A 209 -16.62 -8.25 -2.66
N SER A 210 -16.35 -8.16 -1.36
CA SER A 210 -15.93 -9.32 -0.56
C SER A 210 -16.54 -9.27 0.83
N GLU A 211 -17.28 -10.30 1.20
CA GLU A 211 -17.88 -10.45 2.54
C GLU A 211 -16.89 -11.04 3.56
N LYS A 212 -15.71 -11.49 3.11
CA LYS A 212 -14.73 -12.18 3.94
C LYS A 212 -13.88 -11.19 4.74
N THR A 213 -14.19 -11.02 6.03
CA THR A 213 -13.24 -10.50 7.02
C THR A 213 -11.96 -11.35 7.02
N GLY A 214 -10.80 -10.71 7.01
CA GLY A 214 -9.51 -11.40 6.96
C GLY A 214 -9.21 -12.06 5.62
N ALA A 215 -9.67 -11.46 4.51
CA ALA A 215 -9.38 -11.97 3.18
C ALA A 215 -7.87 -11.90 2.85
N SER A 216 -7.32 -13.01 2.36
CA SER A 216 -5.88 -13.16 2.08
C SER A 216 -5.51 -13.09 0.59
N SER A 217 -6.46 -12.83 -0.31
CA SER A 217 -6.19 -12.72 -1.75
C SER A 217 -7.29 -11.97 -2.52
N ALA A 218 -6.92 -11.43 -3.69
CA ALA A 218 -7.84 -10.78 -4.63
C ALA A 218 -8.96 -11.69 -5.13
N GLY A 219 -8.73 -13.01 -5.17
CA GLY A 219 -9.73 -14.02 -5.58
C GLY A 219 -10.94 -14.13 -4.65
N THR A 220 -10.93 -13.44 -3.50
CA THR A 220 -12.10 -13.30 -2.62
C THR A 220 -13.05 -12.17 -3.04
N CYS A 221 -12.65 -11.32 -3.99
CA CYS A 221 -13.45 -10.22 -4.51
C CYS A 221 -14.43 -10.72 -5.58
N ASN A 222 -15.58 -11.22 -5.14
CA ASN A 222 -16.69 -11.67 -5.98
C ASN A 222 -17.16 -10.55 -6.93
N ALA A 223 -17.46 -10.91 -8.17
CA ALA A 223 -18.02 -9.99 -9.15
C ALA A 223 -19.52 -9.75 -8.89
N CYS A 224 -19.96 -8.49 -9.02
CA CYS A 224 -21.39 -8.18 -9.15
C CYS A 224 -21.98 -8.90 -10.38
N PRO A 225 -23.20 -9.45 -10.30
CA PRO A 225 -23.81 -10.21 -11.39
C PRO A 225 -24.10 -9.34 -12.63
N VAL A 226 -24.32 -9.99 -13.76
CA VAL A 226 -24.82 -9.36 -15.01
C VAL A 226 -26.11 -8.57 -14.73
N GLY A 227 -26.35 -7.50 -15.49
CA GLY A 227 -27.40 -6.53 -15.19
C GLY A 227 -27.15 -5.66 -13.95
N THR A 228 -26.01 -5.77 -13.27
CA THR A 228 -25.64 -4.90 -12.14
C THR A 228 -24.23 -4.34 -12.28
N PHE A 229 -23.94 -3.27 -11.53
CA PHE A 229 -22.64 -2.57 -11.54
C PHE A 229 -22.27 -2.06 -10.15
N GLN A 230 -21.00 -1.71 -9.95
CA GLN A 230 -20.55 -1.07 -8.71
C GLN A 230 -19.39 -0.06 -8.96
N PRO A 231 -19.63 1.26 -8.88
CA PRO A 231 -18.63 2.28 -9.24
C PRO A 231 -17.61 2.60 -8.14
N ALA A 232 -17.84 2.15 -6.90
CA ALA A 232 -16.92 2.33 -5.77
C ALA A 232 -15.93 1.16 -5.62
N LEU A 233 -14.85 1.41 -4.87
CA LEU A 233 -13.87 0.41 -4.48
C LEU A 233 -14.22 -0.18 -3.11
N GLY A 234 -13.73 -1.41 -2.87
CA GLY A 234 -13.66 -2.01 -1.54
C GLY A 234 -15.01 -2.26 -0.88
N GLN A 235 -15.96 -2.84 -1.61
CA GLN A 235 -17.32 -3.04 -1.13
C GLN A 235 -17.50 -4.38 -0.40
N ALA A 236 -18.38 -4.40 0.60
CA ALA A 236 -18.42 -5.42 1.64
C ALA A 236 -19.50 -6.51 1.49
N ASN A 237 -20.46 -6.37 0.57
CA ASN A 237 -21.62 -7.27 0.48
C ASN A 237 -22.28 -7.26 -0.91
N VAL A 238 -22.90 -8.36 -1.34
CA VAL A 238 -23.58 -8.46 -2.64
C VAL A 238 -24.69 -7.39 -2.84
N SER A 239 -25.35 -6.95 -1.77
CA SER A 239 -26.41 -5.93 -1.83
C SER A 239 -25.94 -4.55 -2.30
N VAL A 240 -24.63 -4.30 -2.39
CA VAL A 240 -24.09 -3.06 -2.98
C VAL A 240 -24.18 -3.05 -4.51
N CYS A 241 -24.45 -4.18 -5.16
CA CYS A 241 -24.47 -4.28 -6.62
C CYS A 241 -25.70 -3.57 -7.18
N ILE A 242 -25.50 -2.39 -7.76
CA ILE A 242 -26.56 -1.49 -8.22
C ILE A 242 -27.14 -2.07 -9.51
N ARG A 243 -28.45 -2.25 -9.59
CA ARG A 243 -29.14 -2.67 -10.82
C ARG A 243 -28.96 -1.62 -11.92
N CYS A 244 -28.71 -2.05 -13.15
CA CYS A 244 -28.80 -1.14 -14.31
C CYS A 244 -30.20 -0.53 -14.35
N ALA A 245 -30.27 0.79 -14.53
CA ALA A 245 -31.53 1.51 -14.74
C ALA A 245 -32.06 1.26 -16.17
N PRO A 246 -33.37 1.46 -16.43
CA PRO A 246 -33.94 1.47 -17.77
C PRO A 246 -33.11 2.34 -18.75
N GLY A 247 -33.03 1.91 -20.00
CA GLY A 247 -32.11 2.46 -21.01
C GLY A 247 -30.64 2.03 -20.85
N ASN A 248 -30.25 1.32 -19.79
CA ASN A 248 -28.91 0.77 -19.61
C ASN A 248 -28.94 -0.74 -19.35
N TYR A 249 -27.86 -1.44 -19.72
CA TYR A 249 -27.71 -2.89 -19.62
C TYR A 249 -26.29 -3.29 -19.17
N SER A 250 -26.11 -4.51 -18.69
CA SER A 250 -24.76 -5.09 -18.52
C SER A 250 -24.72 -6.56 -18.91
N VAL A 251 -23.87 -6.88 -19.87
CA VAL A 251 -23.66 -8.25 -20.41
C VAL A 251 -22.60 -9.02 -19.61
N LEU A 252 -21.75 -8.31 -18.86
CA LEU A 252 -20.62 -8.88 -18.11
C LEU A 252 -20.86 -8.75 -16.60
N PRO A 253 -20.43 -9.74 -15.80
CA PRO A 253 -20.30 -9.57 -14.37
C PRO A 253 -19.10 -8.65 -14.06
N GLY A 254 -19.11 -8.01 -12.89
CA GLY A 254 -17.92 -7.30 -12.41
C GLY A 254 -17.69 -5.91 -13.01
N VAL A 255 -18.69 -5.28 -13.63
CA VAL A 255 -18.56 -3.97 -14.27
C VAL A 255 -18.61 -2.79 -13.30
N ALA A 256 -17.84 -1.74 -13.61
CA ALA A 256 -17.84 -0.48 -12.87
C ALA A 256 -19.05 0.43 -13.19
N SER A 257 -19.69 0.22 -14.33
CA SER A 257 -20.82 0.96 -14.87
C SER A 257 -21.58 0.09 -15.88
N CYS A 258 -22.89 0.26 -16.00
CA CYS A 258 -23.67 -0.33 -17.09
C CYS A 258 -23.38 0.39 -18.42
N ALA A 259 -23.50 -0.33 -19.53
CA ALA A 259 -23.53 0.26 -20.87
C ALA A 259 -24.91 0.85 -21.15
N THR A 260 -24.97 1.89 -21.98
CA THR A 260 -26.23 2.46 -22.46
C THR A 260 -26.75 1.69 -23.67
N CYS A 261 -28.05 1.40 -23.73
CA CYS A 261 -28.68 0.70 -24.85
C CYS A 261 -28.31 1.39 -26.17
N PRO A 262 -27.72 0.69 -27.15
CA PRO A 262 -27.25 1.32 -28.38
C PRO A 262 -28.42 1.80 -29.26
N PRO A 263 -28.14 2.65 -30.28
CA PRO A 263 -29.14 3.08 -31.25
C PRO A 263 -29.88 1.89 -31.89
N GLY A 264 -31.13 2.09 -32.27
CA GLY A 264 -31.99 0.99 -32.74
C GLY A 264 -32.47 0.02 -31.65
N THR A 265 -32.15 0.27 -30.37
CA THR A 265 -32.58 -0.58 -29.24
C THR A 265 -33.17 0.23 -28.09
N TRP A 266 -33.89 -0.45 -27.18
CA TRP A 266 -34.52 0.16 -26.00
C TRP A 266 -34.62 -0.83 -24.82
N SER A 267 -34.77 -0.32 -23.60
CA SER A 267 -35.15 -1.13 -22.44
C SER A 267 -35.93 -0.33 -21.40
N GLY A 268 -37.07 -0.85 -20.96
CA GLY A 268 -37.89 -0.27 -19.87
C GLY A 268 -37.59 -0.85 -18.48
N ASP A 269 -36.79 -1.92 -18.40
CA ASP A 269 -36.65 -2.74 -17.21
C ASP A 269 -35.32 -2.52 -16.48
N PHE A 270 -35.33 -2.80 -15.16
CA PHE A 270 -34.13 -2.77 -14.34
C PHE A 270 -33.33 -4.08 -14.46
N ALA A 271 -32.01 -3.97 -14.40
CA ALA A 271 -31.05 -5.07 -14.43
C ALA A 271 -31.09 -5.96 -15.69
N VAL A 272 -31.42 -5.39 -16.85
CA VAL A 272 -31.35 -6.12 -18.11
C VAL A 272 -29.92 -6.45 -18.55
N THR A 273 -29.78 -7.58 -19.24
CA THR A 273 -28.51 -8.08 -19.81
C THR A 273 -28.44 -7.89 -21.34
N ALA A 274 -29.51 -7.40 -21.95
CA ALA A 274 -29.60 -7.00 -23.35
C ALA A 274 -30.69 -5.92 -23.50
N CYS A 275 -30.69 -5.19 -24.60
CA CYS A 275 -31.74 -4.24 -24.95
C CYS A 275 -32.60 -4.82 -26.08
N ASN A 276 -33.90 -4.54 -26.07
CA ASN A 276 -34.84 -4.96 -27.09
C ASN A 276 -34.55 -4.22 -28.40
N LEU A 277 -34.50 -4.93 -29.53
CA LEU A 277 -34.44 -4.28 -30.84
C LEU A 277 -35.72 -3.46 -31.10
N CYS A 278 -35.60 -2.35 -31.81
CA CYS A 278 -36.74 -1.68 -32.41
C CYS A 278 -37.43 -2.59 -33.44
N PRO A 279 -38.77 -2.61 -33.53
CA PRO A 279 -39.48 -3.39 -34.55
C PRO A 279 -39.06 -3.01 -35.98
N ALA A 280 -39.19 -3.94 -36.92
CA ALA A 280 -38.89 -3.72 -38.32
C ALA A 280 -39.58 -2.45 -38.87
N GLY A 281 -38.84 -1.64 -39.62
CA GLY A 281 -39.30 -0.34 -40.14
C GLY A 281 -39.26 0.82 -39.13
N LYS A 282 -38.86 0.60 -37.88
CA LYS A 282 -38.62 1.64 -36.87
C LYS A 282 -37.15 1.67 -36.42
N TRP A 283 -36.69 2.83 -35.97
CA TRP A 283 -35.34 3.05 -35.42
C TRP A 283 -35.37 4.00 -34.21
N ALA A 284 -34.46 3.80 -33.26
CA ALA A 284 -34.25 4.70 -32.13
C ALA A 284 -32.90 5.43 -32.33
N ARG A 285 -32.96 6.72 -32.73
CA ARG A 285 -31.74 7.50 -33.05
C ARG A 285 -30.85 7.78 -31.82
N ALA A 286 -31.44 7.84 -30.63
CA ALA A 286 -30.75 8.10 -29.38
C ALA A 286 -30.47 6.80 -28.62
N SER A 287 -29.21 6.60 -28.23
CA SER A 287 -28.83 5.61 -27.23
C SER A 287 -29.58 5.86 -25.91
N GLY A 288 -29.92 4.79 -25.19
CA GLY A 288 -30.58 4.87 -23.90
C GLY A 288 -32.10 5.02 -23.96
N SER A 289 -32.71 4.63 -25.08
CA SER A 289 -34.17 4.63 -25.22
C SER A 289 -34.84 3.71 -24.19
N LEU A 290 -35.90 4.21 -23.57
CA LEU A 290 -36.53 3.63 -22.38
C LEU A 290 -37.77 2.78 -22.71
N ARG A 291 -38.27 2.84 -23.95
CA ARG A 291 -39.54 2.24 -24.36
C ARG A 291 -39.65 2.12 -25.88
N GLU A 292 -40.39 1.12 -26.36
CA GLU A 292 -40.62 0.88 -27.80
C GLU A 292 -41.22 2.11 -28.52
N SER A 293 -41.98 2.97 -27.82
CA SER A 293 -42.54 4.19 -28.39
C SER A 293 -41.51 5.29 -28.70
N GLN A 294 -40.21 5.04 -28.50
CA GLN A 294 -39.11 5.89 -29.00
C GLN A 294 -38.47 5.32 -30.28
N CYS A 295 -38.86 4.12 -30.71
CA CYS A 295 -38.58 3.60 -32.03
C CYS A 295 -39.54 4.27 -33.05
N MET A 296 -39.02 5.18 -33.87
CA MET A 296 -39.79 5.94 -34.86
C MET A 296 -39.50 5.44 -36.28
N PRO A 297 -40.45 5.50 -37.23
CA PRO A 297 -40.18 5.18 -38.62
C PRO A 297 -39.25 6.23 -39.26
N CYS A 298 -38.46 5.81 -40.25
CA CYS A 298 -37.71 6.75 -41.10
C CYS A 298 -38.68 7.67 -41.85
N TRP A 299 -38.65 8.97 -41.56
CA TRP A 299 -39.26 9.99 -42.42
C TRP A 299 -38.18 10.66 -43.29
N ARG A 300 -38.57 10.98 -44.52
CA ARG A 300 -37.72 11.29 -45.70
C ARG A 300 -36.42 12.05 -45.36
N SER A 301 -35.29 11.38 -45.62
CA SER A 301 -33.90 11.86 -45.66
C SER A 301 -33.28 12.60 -44.46
N SER A 302 -34.04 13.09 -43.47
CA SER A 302 -33.48 13.76 -42.29
C SER A 302 -32.91 12.80 -41.23
N ASP A 303 -33.43 11.57 -41.17
CA ASP A 303 -33.24 10.68 -40.02
C ASP A 303 -32.68 9.29 -40.32
N CYS A 304 -32.61 8.90 -41.59
CA CYS A 304 -31.99 7.65 -42.03
C CYS A 304 -31.05 7.99 -43.20
N LEU A 305 -29.76 7.65 -43.04
CA LEU A 305 -28.68 8.08 -43.93
C LEU A 305 -28.91 7.59 -45.36
N GLU A 306 -28.82 8.51 -46.33
CA GLU A 306 -28.85 8.16 -47.75
C GLU A 306 -27.53 7.47 -48.16
N ASP A 307 -26.42 7.85 -47.52
CA ASP A 307 -25.16 7.10 -47.52
C ASP A 307 -25.30 5.84 -46.67
N LYS A 308 -25.07 4.67 -47.28
CA LYS A 308 -25.15 3.36 -46.63
C LYS A 308 -23.88 3.05 -45.84
N SER A 309 -23.63 3.85 -44.81
CA SER A 309 -22.52 3.66 -43.86
C SER A 309 -23.00 3.72 -42.41
N VAL A 310 -22.25 3.07 -41.53
CA VAL A 310 -22.45 3.14 -40.08
C VAL A 310 -21.13 3.36 -39.38
N GLN A 311 -21.14 4.05 -38.24
CA GLN A 311 -20.04 3.99 -37.27
C GLN A 311 -20.35 2.87 -36.28
N VAL A 312 -19.48 1.87 -36.16
CA VAL A 312 -19.57 0.86 -35.11
C VAL A 312 -18.55 1.20 -34.05
N THR A 313 -18.96 1.17 -32.78
CA THR A 313 -18.07 1.29 -31.63
C THR A 313 -18.22 0.09 -30.71
N VAL A 314 -17.09 -0.51 -30.33
CA VAL A 314 -17.00 -1.63 -29.39
C VAL A 314 -16.29 -1.14 -28.13
N GLU A 315 -16.80 -1.46 -26.95
CA GLU A 315 -16.09 -1.18 -25.70
C GLU A 315 -15.66 -2.48 -25.02
N PHE A 316 -14.35 -2.61 -24.81
CA PHE A 316 -13.71 -3.76 -24.19
C PHE A 316 -13.30 -3.46 -22.74
N THR A 317 -13.66 -4.34 -21.80
CA THR A 317 -13.06 -4.34 -20.46
C THR A 317 -11.70 -5.03 -20.45
N ASN A 318 -10.77 -4.50 -19.65
CA ASN A 318 -9.39 -4.97 -19.48
C ASN A 318 -8.47 -4.83 -20.72
N LEU A 319 -8.92 -4.15 -21.79
CA LEU A 319 -8.09 -3.86 -22.96
C LEU A 319 -7.33 -2.52 -22.77
N GLU A 320 -6.09 -2.59 -22.32
CA GLU A 320 -5.19 -1.43 -22.23
C GLU A 320 -4.33 -1.31 -23.50
N ALA A 321 -4.92 -0.85 -24.60
CA ALA A 321 -4.25 -0.74 -25.91
C ALA A 321 -2.91 0.02 -25.88
N ALA A 322 -2.76 1.01 -24.98
CA ALA A 322 -1.52 1.77 -24.79
C ALA A 322 -0.41 1.02 -24.03
N ALA A 323 -0.65 -0.23 -23.61
CA ALA A 323 0.34 -1.13 -23.02
C ALA A 323 0.74 -2.28 -23.97
N LEU A 324 0.19 -2.33 -25.18
CA LEU A 324 0.48 -3.36 -26.18
C LEU A 324 1.64 -2.92 -27.10
N PRO A 325 2.44 -3.85 -27.65
CA PRO A 325 3.32 -3.58 -28.77
C PRO A 325 2.57 -3.09 -30.00
N ASP A 326 3.22 -2.26 -30.83
CA ASP A 326 2.64 -1.75 -32.08
C ASP A 326 2.23 -2.87 -33.07
N GLU A 327 2.93 -4.02 -33.02
CA GLU A 327 2.66 -5.21 -33.83
C GLU A 327 1.36 -5.91 -33.38
N GLU A 328 1.21 -6.22 -32.08
CA GLU A 328 -0.04 -6.78 -31.53
C GLU A 328 -1.23 -5.83 -31.73
N MET A 329 -1.01 -4.51 -31.66
CA MET A 329 -2.05 -3.51 -31.93
C MET A 329 -2.48 -3.48 -33.40
N GLN A 330 -1.56 -3.69 -34.35
CA GLN A 330 -1.87 -3.79 -35.77
C GLN A 330 -2.62 -5.09 -36.10
N ASP A 331 -2.16 -6.23 -35.59
CA ASP A 331 -2.82 -7.54 -35.78
C ASP A 331 -4.23 -7.54 -35.16
N LEU A 332 -4.39 -7.00 -33.95
CA LEU A 332 -5.70 -6.79 -33.33
C LEU A 332 -6.58 -5.88 -34.19
N GLY A 333 -6.02 -4.79 -34.71
CA GLY A 333 -6.76 -3.84 -35.53
C GLY A 333 -7.29 -4.43 -36.83
N ALA A 334 -6.46 -5.22 -37.52
CA ALA A 334 -6.83 -5.93 -38.75
C ALA A 334 -7.85 -7.05 -38.48
N ALA A 335 -7.69 -7.81 -37.38
CA ALA A 335 -8.63 -8.85 -36.98
C ALA A 335 -10.02 -8.28 -36.66
N LEU A 336 -10.09 -7.20 -35.88
CA LEU A 336 -11.35 -6.51 -35.56
C LEU A 336 -12.01 -5.89 -36.79
N ALA A 337 -11.23 -5.37 -37.75
CA ALA A 337 -11.77 -4.90 -39.03
C ALA A 337 -12.36 -6.04 -39.87
N GLY A 338 -11.71 -7.22 -39.89
CA GLY A 338 -12.24 -8.42 -40.55
C GLY A 338 -13.54 -8.94 -39.92
N ASP A 339 -13.62 -8.96 -38.59
CA ASP A 339 -14.85 -9.33 -37.87
C ASP A 339 -16.00 -8.37 -38.20
N LEU A 340 -15.75 -7.05 -38.19
CA LEU A 340 -16.72 -6.02 -38.57
C LEU A 340 -17.20 -6.18 -40.01
N ALA A 341 -16.28 -6.44 -40.95
CA ALA A 341 -16.59 -6.65 -42.35
C ALA A 341 -17.51 -7.88 -42.54
N SER A 342 -17.17 -8.99 -41.91
CA SER A 342 -17.94 -10.24 -41.95
C SER A 342 -19.33 -10.10 -41.34
N ALA A 343 -19.47 -9.39 -40.21
CA ALA A 343 -20.78 -9.14 -39.60
C ALA A 343 -21.69 -8.26 -40.49
N CYS A 344 -21.08 -7.31 -41.20
CA CYS A 344 -21.78 -6.33 -42.05
C CYS A 344 -22.04 -6.79 -43.50
N ASP A 345 -21.58 -7.98 -43.91
CA ASP A 345 -21.67 -8.49 -45.29
C ASP A 345 -20.92 -7.61 -46.33
N VAL A 346 -19.72 -7.15 -45.98
CA VAL A 346 -18.86 -6.31 -46.85
C VAL A 346 -17.42 -6.80 -46.91
N GLU A 347 -16.66 -6.33 -47.91
CA GLU A 347 -15.21 -6.56 -47.99
C GLU A 347 -14.45 -5.81 -46.90
N ASN A 348 -13.33 -6.37 -46.40
CA ASN A 348 -12.49 -5.74 -45.36
C ASN A 348 -12.06 -4.31 -45.71
N ALA A 349 -11.82 -4.01 -46.99
CA ALA A 349 -11.46 -2.66 -47.46
C ALA A 349 -12.60 -1.62 -47.30
N SER A 350 -13.83 -2.07 -47.05
CA SER A 350 -14.99 -1.21 -46.76
C SER A 350 -15.13 -0.85 -45.29
N VAL A 351 -14.36 -1.49 -44.40
CA VAL A 351 -14.16 -1.04 -43.02
C VAL A 351 -13.01 -0.04 -43.02
N VAL A 352 -13.22 1.11 -42.41
CA VAL A 352 -12.30 2.25 -42.43
C VAL A 352 -12.19 2.81 -41.02
N ASP A 353 -10.98 3.14 -40.57
CA ASP A 353 -10.78 3.79 -39.27
C ASP A 353 -11.26 5.27 -39.28
N LEU A 354 -11.15 5.95 -38.14
CA LEU A 354 -11.51 7.36 -38.00
C LEU A 354 -10.52 8.33 -38.69
N SER A 355 -9.35 7.86 -39.17
CA SER A 355 -8.38 8.65 -39.95
C SER A 355 -8.53 8.51 -41.47
N GLY A 356 -9.22 7.46 -41.93
CA GLY A 356 -9.45 7.16 -43.35
C GLY A 356 -8.65 5.97 -43.90
N ALA A 357 -8.00 5.17 -43.03
CA ALA A 357 -7.28 3.97 -43.42
C ALA A 357 -8.23 2.77 -43.57
N ASN A 358 -8.14 2.06 -44.70
CA ASN A 358 -8.98 0.89 -44.99
C ASN A 358 -8.47 -0.37 -44.27
N ALA A 359 -9.38 -1.30 -43.96
CA ALA A 359 -9.13 -2.57 -43.28
C ALA A 359 -8.49 -2.44 -41.87
N THR A 360 -8.72 -1.31 -41.19
CA THR A 360 -8.24 -1.04 -39.83
C THR A 360 -9.33 -0.42 -38.96
N VAL A 361 -9.03 -0.21 -37.67
CA VAL A 361 -9.92 0.38 -36.66
C VAL A 361 -9.14 1.38 -35.80
N THR A 362 -9.81 2.39 -35.24
CA THR A 362 -9.16 3.34 -34.33
C THR A 362 -9.32 2.91 -32.88
N PHE A 363 -8.20 2.77 -32.17
CA PHE A 363 -8.17 2.55 -30.73
C PHE A 363 -8.37 3.87 -29.98
N GLY A 364 -9.35 3.89 -29.08
CA GLY A 364 -9.68 5.00 -28.19
C GLY A 364 -9.33 4.70 -26.72
N PRO A 365 -9.48 5.70 -25.83
CA PRO A 365 -9.17 5.52 -24.41
C PRO A 365 -10.10 4.49 -23.75
N ARG A 366 -9.57 3.77 -22.74
CA ARG A 366 -10.29 2.78 -21.91
C ARG A 366 -10.86 1.58 -22.70
N GLY A 367 -10.14 1.10 -23.71
CA GLY A 367 -10.55 -0.09 -24.46
C GLY A 367 -11.72 0.14 -25.43
N ARG A 368 -12.01 1.40 -25.79
CA ARG A 368 -12.94 1.69 -26.88
C ARG A 368 -12.25 1.44 -28.23
N VAL A 369 -12.95 0.83 -29.18
CA VAL A 369 -12.51 0.68 -30.57
C VAL A 369 -13.63 1.17 -31.48
N SER A 370 -13.31 1.97 -32.50
CA SER A 370 -14.30 2.55 -33.42
C SER A 370 -13.85 2.45 -34.88
N ALA A 371 -14.78 2.16 -35.78
CA ALA A 371 -14.57 2.20 -37.23
C ALA A 371 -15.85 2.58 -37.96
N PHE A 372 -15.71 3.08 -39.19
CA PHE A 372 -16.80 3.24 -40.14
C PHE A 372 -16.87 2.03 -41.07
N VAL A 373 -18.08 1.47 -41.24
CA VAL A 373 -18.34 0.46 -42.27
C VAL A 373 -19.12 1.13 -43.40
N ARG A 374 -18.63 0.98 -44.64
CA ARG A 374 -19.17 1.60 -45.85
C ARG A 374 -19.70 0.53 -46.81
N GLY A 375 -20.43 0.96 -47.85
CA GLY A 375 -20.84 0.08 -48.95
C GLY A 375 -21.91 -0.95 -48.60
N LEU A 376 -22.59 -0.79 -47.45
CA LEU A 376 -23.61 -1.74 -46.98
C LEU A 376 -24.71 -1.93 -48.04
N SER A 377 -25.06 -3.18 -48.32
CA SER A 377 -26.13 -3.51 -49.27
C SER A 377 -26.91 -4.75 -48.80
N GLY A 378 -28.14 -4.93 -49.30
CA GLY A 378 -29.04 -6.02 -48.90
C GLY A 378 -29.68 -5.88 -47.51
N LEU A 379 -28.93 -5.42 -46.50
CA LEU A 379 -29.36 -5.35 -45.10
C LEU A 379 -30.21 -4.10 -44.78
N THR A 380 -31.28 -4.30 -44.02
CA THR A 380 -31.95 -3.22 -43.28
C THR A 380 -31.21 -2.88 -41.99
N ALA A 381 -31.44 -1.68 -41.45
CA ALA A 381 -30.88 -1.28 -40.15
C ALA A 381 -31.28 -2.21 -39.00
N HIS A 382 -32.46 -2.83 -39.06
CA HIS A 382 -32.91 -3.81 -38.06
C HIS A 382 -32.08 -5.11 -38.13
N GLU A 383 -31.84 -5.65 -39.33
CA GLU A 383 -31.02 -6.86 -39.51
C GLU A 383 -29.55 -6.60 -39.16
N LEU A 384 -29.02 -5.43 -39.53
CA LEU A 384 -27.66 -5.02 -39.17
C LEU A 384 -27.49 -4.90 -37.65
N ALA A 385 -28.43 -4.26 -36.95
CA ALA A 385 -28.46 -4.21 -35.49
C ALA A 385 -28.60 -5.61 -34.86
N ALA A 386 -29.42 -6.49 -35.44
CA ALA A 386 -29.56 -7.87 -34.98
C ALA A 386 -28.24 -8.67 -35.11
N ARG A 387 -27.46 -8.44 -36.17
CA ARG A 387 -26.11 -9.01 -36.33
C ARG A 387 -25.11 -8.39 -35.34
N LEU A 388 -24.97 -7.08 -35.31
CA LEU A 388 -23.95 -6.36 -34.51
C LEU A 388 -24.19 -6.42 -32.99
N TYR A 389 -25.43 -6.50 -32.53
CA TYR A 389 -25.73 -6.59 -31.08
C TYR A 389 -25.90 -8.05 -30.60
N SER A 390 -25.75 -9.03 -31.50
CA SER A 390 -25.81 -10.47 -31.18
C SER A 390 -24.77 -10.91 -30.14
N ALA A 391 -25.06 -12.02 -29.46
CA ALA A 391 -24.07 -12.66 -28.58
C ALA A 391 -22.96 -13.37 -29.38
N SER A 392 -23.28 -13.88 -30.57
CA SER A 392 -22.33 -14.54 -31.48
C SER A 392 -21.26 -13.57 -31.99
N PHE A 393 -21.63 -12.39 -32.48
CA PHE A 393 -20.64 -11.39 -32.93
C PHE A 393 -19.72 -10.93 -31.80
N ARG A 394 -20.26 -10.70 -30.60
CA ARG A 394 -19.46 -10.38 -29.40
C ARG A 394 -18.51 -11.51 -29.01
N ALA A 395 -18.90 -12.78 -29.22
CA ALA A 395 -18.01 -13.92 -29.04
C ALA A 395 -16.92 -13.99 -30.13
N THR A 396 -17.22 -13.66 -31.39
CA THR A 396 -16.23 -13.54 -32.46
C THR A 396 -15.17 -12.50 -32.10
N LEU A 397 -15.59 -11.26 -31.82
CA LEU A 397 -14.70 -10.16 -31.41
C LEU A 397 -13.81 -10.57 -30.22
N GLY A 398 -14.39 -11.18 -29.18
CA GLY A 398 -13.64 -11.67 -28.02
C GLY A 398 -12.62 -12.76 -28.36
N ASN A 399 -12.96 -13.70 -29.25
CA ASN A 399 -12.06 -14.75 -29.71
C ASN A 399 -10.91 -14.19 -30.57
N SER A 400 -11.20 -13.25 -31.46
CA SER A 400 -10.19 -12.56 -32.28
C SER A 400 -9.24 -11.75 -31.42
N THR A 401 -9.75 -10.99 -30.43
CA THR A 401 -8.91 -10.29 -29.46
C THR A 401 -8.05 -11.22 -28.61
N ALA A 402 -8.60 -12.33 -28.12
CA ALA A 402 -7.85 -13.32 -27.34
C ALA A 402 -6.78 -14.08 -28.15
N ARG A 403 -6.86 -14.06 -29.49
CA ARG A 403 -5.82 -14.57 -30.40
C ARG A 403 -4.71 -13.53 -30.62
N ALA A 404 -5.08 -12.29 -30.94
CA ALA A 404 -4.11 -11.22 -31.25
C ALA A 404 -3.30 -10.75 -30.03
N VAL A 405 -3.92 -10.65 -28.85
CA VAL A 405 -3.31 -10.12 -27.61
C VAL A 405 -3.01 -11.22 -26.58
N GLY A 406 -3.22 -12.49 -26.97
CA GLY A 406 -3.10 -13.65 -26.09
C GLY A 406 -4.20 -13.76 -25.02
N ALA A 407 -4.47 -15.01 -24.60
CA ALA A 407 -5.55 -15.30 -23.66
C ALA A 407 -5.34 -14.76 -22.22
N ALA A 408 -4.14 -14.28 -21.89
CA ALA A 408 -3.76 -13.85 -20.53
C ALA A 408 -4.45 -12.55 -20.07
N ALA A 409 -4.87 -11.68 -21.01
CA ALA A 409 -5.37 -10.34 -20.68
C ALA A 409 -6.80 -10.31 -20.10
N GLY A 410 -7.57 -11.41 -20.21
CA GLY A 410 -8.94 -11.47 -19.67
C GLY A 410 -9.88 -10.44 -20.30
N VAL A 411 -9.66 -10.08 -21.56
CA VAL A 411 -10.42 -9.06 -22.29
C VAL A 411 -11.81 -9.58 -22.63
N GLN A 412 -12.84 -8.73 -22.47
CA GLN A 412 -14.23 -9.06 -22.78
C GLN A 412 -14.95 -7.85 -23.40
N VAL A 413 -15.88 -8.11 -24.34
CA VAL A 413 -16.72 -7.07 -24.95
C VAL A 413 -17.85 -6.71 -23.99
N ALA A 414 -17.85 -5.47 -23.49
CA ALA A 414 -18.87 -4.95 -22.59
C ALA A 414 -20.10 -4.42 -23.35
N SER A 415 -19.87 -3.80 -24.52
CA SER A 415 -20.92 -3.25 -25.38
C SER A 415 -20.47 -3.18 -26.84
N VAL A 416 -21.46 -3.16 -27.73
CA VAL A 416 -21.34 -2.74 -29.13
C VAL A 416 -22.44 -1.70 -29.35
N SER A 417 -22.13 -0.63 -30.08
CA SER A 417 -23.07 0.44 -30.45
C SER A 417 -22.88 0.83 -31.92
#